data_AF-A0A3R7MCY6-F1
#
_entry.id   AF-A0A3R7MCY6-F1
#
_cell.length_a   1.000
_cell.length_b   1.000
_cell.length_c   1.000
_cell.angle_alpha   90.00
_cell.angle_beta   90.00
_cell.angle_gamma   90.00
#
_symmetry.space_group_name_H-M   'P 1'
#
loop_
_entity.id
_entity.type
_entity.pdbx_description
1 polymer ?
#
loop_
_entity_poly.entity_id
_entity_poly.type
_entity_poly.pdbx_seq_one_letter_code
_entity_poly.pdbx_strand_id
1 'polypeptide(L)'
;MEGRRRSGFVCHACFDVAHDTLALLVASDAVYENVEFEELLLQMREAESLEEQGDILHYLVVQFGLNYETGSVIEGQPVIVKDLLKDLYERACHDKNWALVRHTAGMLGKRVEDLAKAVTDLLVRQKQVTVGLPPHHEVTITAPLPASELRVLIHTAYGADESTAMLTQELLVYLAMFIRTEPSLFHEMLRLRVGLIIQVMASELARTIKCEADIASDHLLNLSPFEMKNLLHHIMSGKEFNIGSARSGTFFISSKSTKLSKSYPVSALVYIT
;
A
#
# COMPACT_ATOMS: atom_id res chain seq x y z
N MET A 1 -39.89 -19.19 -21.82
CA MET A 1 -39.44 -19.60 -20.47
C MET A 1 -38.04 -20.14 -20.62
N GLU A 2 -37.02 -19.32 -20.45
CA GLU A 2 -35.63 -19.75 -20.51
C GLU A 2 -34.91 -19.12 -19.30
N GLY A 3 -34.61 -19.96 -18.31
CA GLY A 3 -33.98 -19.55 -17.06
C GLY A 3 -32.49 -19.28 -17.26
N ARG A 4 -32.11 -18.00 -17.27
CA ARG A 4 -30.71 -17.57 -17.30
C ARG A 4 -30.10 -17.77 -15.90
N ARG A 5 -29.23 -18.78 -15.79
CA ARG A 5 -28.40 -19.05 -14.60
C ARG A 5 -27.58 -17.80 -14.26
N ARG A 6 -27.70 -17.33 -13.02
CA ARG A 6 -26.84 -16.28 -12.45
C ARG A 6 -25.48 -16.91 -12.15
N SER A 7 -24.50 -16.74 -13.05
CA SER A 7 -23.09 -16.91 -12.71
C SER A 7 -22.70 -15.75 -11.79
N GLY A 8 -22.21 -16.09 -10.60
CA GLY A 8 -21.58 -15.12 -9.71
C GLY A 8 -20.41 -14.46 -10.43
N PHE A 9 -20.53 -13.16 -10.68
CA PHE A 9 -19.44 -12.31 -11.12
C PHE A 9 -18.45 -12.19 -9.96
N VAL A 10 -17.51 -13.13 -9.88
CA VAL A 10 -16.20 -12.83 -9.28
C VAL A 10 -15.56 -11.82 -10.23
N CYS A 11 -15.31 -10.61 -9.75
CA CYS A 11 -14.65 -9.57 -10.53
C CYS A 11 -13.22 -10.04 -10.82
N HIS A 12 -13.00 -10.61 -12.00
CA HIS A 12 -11.68 -11.04 -12.47
C HIS A 12 -10.65 -9.89 -12.48
N ALA A 13 -11.11 -8.64 -12.49
CA ALA A 13 -10.28 -7.44 -12.53
C ALA A 13 -9.54 -7.10 -11.22
N CYS A 14 -9.89 -7.70 -10.07
CA CYS A 14 -9.14 -7.48 -8.83
C CYS A 14 -7.91 -8.40 -8.68
N PHE A 15 -7.84 -9.47 -9.48
CA PHE A 15 -6.70 -10.39 -9.48
C PHE A 15 -5.46 -9.75 -10.14
N ASP A 16 -5.68 -8.78 -11.03
CA ASP A 16 -4.64 -8.14 -11.84
C ASP A 16 -3.90 -7.01 -11.11
N VAL A 17 -4.35 -6.55 -9.94
CA VAL A 17 -3.74 -5.38 -9.26
C VAL A 17 -2.25 -5.60 -8.95
N ALA A 18 -1.85 -6.79 -8.49
CA ALA A 18 -0.44 -7.10 -8.22
C ALA A 18 0.37 -7.47 -9.47
N HIS A 19 -0.31 -7.94 -10.52
CA HIS A 19 0.33 -8.22 -11.81
C HIS A 19 0.61 -6.92 -12.57
N ASP A 20 -0.27 -5.92 -12.43
CA ASP A 20 -0.15 -4.62 -13.11
C ASP A 20 0.83 -3.66 -12.43
N THR A 21 1.00 -3.70 -11.09
CA THR A 21 2.08 -2.92 -10.43
C THR A 21 3.46 -3.45 -10.82
N LEU A 22 3.62 -4.78 -10.89
CA LEU A 22 4.82 -5.42 -11.42
C LEU A 22 5.00 -5.14 -12.91
N ALA A 23 3.93 -5.07 -13.71
CA ALA A 23 4.00 -4.76 -15.13
C ALA A 23 4.39 -3.29 -15.40
N LEU A 24 3.93 -2.34 -14.58
CA LEU A 24 4.33 -0.94 -14.64
C LEU A 24 5.80 -0.74 -14.23
N LEU A 25 6.26 -1.46 -13.20
CA LEU A 25 7.66 -1.45 -12.77
C LEU A 25 8.59 -2.09 -13.83
N VAL A 26 8.20 -3.24 -14.39
CA VAL A 26 8.94 -3.90 -15.49
C VAL A 26 8.97 -3.03 -16.76
N ALA A 27 7.92 -2.24 -17.02
CA ALA A 27 7.90 -1.30 -18.13
C ALA A 27 8.81 -0.07 -17.90
N SER A 28 8.98 0.38 -16.65
CA SER A 28 9.90 1.46 -16.28
C SER A 28 11.37 1.00 -16.37
N ASP A 29 11.68 -0.21 -15.90
CA ASP A 29 13.05 -0.76 -15.95
C ASP A 29 13.59 -0.89 -17.38
N ALA A 30 12.73 -1.19 -18.36
CA ALA A 30 13.11 -1.27 -19.77
C ALA A 30 13.55 0.07 -20.38
N VAL A 31 13.14 1.20 -19.82
CA VAL A 31 13.52 2.55 -20.29
C VAL A 31 14.98 2.86 -19.96
N TYR A 32 15.48 2.30 -18.85
CA TYR A 32 16.83 2.52 -18.34
C TYR A 32 17.80 1.38 -18.67
N GLU A 33 17.26 0.28 -19.23
CA GLU A 33 18.04 -0.86 -19.69
C GLU A 33 18.99 -0.39 -20.80
N ASN A 34 20.31 -0.48 -20.55
CA ASN A 34 21.43 0.00 -21.39
C ASN A 34 21.87 1.47 -21.22
N VAL A 35 21.31 2.24 -20.29
CA VAL A 35 21.83 3.57 -19.94
C VAL A 35 23.00 3.43 -18.97
N GLU A 36 24.10 4.17 -19.20
CA GLU A 36 25.25 4.14 -18.29
C GLU A 36 24.92 4.78 -16.94
N PHE A 37 25.54 4.29 -15.86
CA PHE A 37 25.27 4.75 -14.49
C PHE A 37 25.43 6.27 -14.32
N GLU A 38 26.47 6.86 -14.92
CA GLU A 38 26.72 8.31 -14.87
C GLU A 38 25.63 9.12 -15.60
N GLU A 39 25.08 8.58 -16.69
CA GLU A 39 23.99 9.20 -17.42
C GLU A 39 22.68 9.13 -16.63
N LEU A 40 22.41 8.03 -15.93
CA LEU A 40 21.28 7.92 -15.00
C LEU A 40 21.36 8.95 -13.86
N LEU A 41 22.56 9.18 -13.30
CA LEU A 41 22.76 10.21 -12.28
C LEU A 41 22.54 11.63 -12.83
N LEU A 42 22.90 11.87 -14.10
CA LEU A 42 22.64 13.14 -14.76
C LEU A 42 21.14 13.34 -14.98
N GLN A 43 20.45 12.35 -15.53
CA GLN A 43 18.99 12.38 -15.74
C GLN A 43 18.25 12.58 -14.42
N MET A 44 18.65 11.90 -13.34
CA MET A 44 18.07 12.08 -12.00
C MET A 44 18.23 13.53 -11.49
N ARG A 45 19.37 14.18 -11.79
CA ARG A 45 19.61 15.57 -11.37
C ARG A 45 18.80 16.57 -12.19
N GLU A 46 18.57 16.27 -13.46
CA GLU A 46 17.84 17.13 -14.40
C GLU A 46 16.33 16.88 -14.40
N ALA A 47 15.87 15.79 -13.79
CA ALA A 47 14.46 15.40 -13.70
C ALA A 47 13.58 16.52 -13.12
N GLU A 48 12.46 16.77 -13.80
CA GLU A 48 11.56 17.89 -13.52
C GLU A 48 10.55 17.58 -12.39
N SER A 49 10.41 16.30 -12.04
CA SER A 49 9.44 15.79 -11.06
C SER A 49 10.08 14.83 -10.05
N LEU A 50 9.47 14.70 -8.87
CA LEU A 50 9.94 13.74 -7.86
C LEU A 50 9.66 12.29 -8.27
N GLU A 51 8.62 12.09 -9.05
CA GLU A 51 8.21 10.81 -9.61
C GLU A 51 9.28 10.26 -10.55
N GLU A 52 9.74 11.07 -11.50
CA GLU A 52 10.83 10.71 -12.41
C GLU A 52 12.15 10.44 -11.66
N GLN A 53 12.47 11.26 -10.65
CA GLN A 53 13.61 10.98 -9.76
C GLN A 53 13.45 9.65 -9.02
N GLY A 54 12.22 9.34 -8.61
CA GLY A 54 11.85 8.09 -7.96
C GLY A 54 12.04 6.87 -8.85
N ASP A 55 11.62 6.93 -10.11
CA ASP A 55 11.76 5.84 -11.07
C ASP A 55 13.24 5.54 -11.37
N ILE A 56 14.05 6.58 -11.59
CA ILE A 56 15.50 6.42 -11.81
C ILE A 56 16.16 5.83 -10.56
N LEU A 57 15.84 6.35 -9.36
CA LEU A 57 16.42 5.84 -8.12
C LEU A 57 15.95 4.41 -7.81
N HIS A 58 14.72 4.05 -8.15
CA HIS A 58 14.24 2.68 -8.06
C HIS A 58 15.12 1.75 -8.89
N TYR A 59 15.31 2.08 -10.17
CA TYR A 59 16.16 1.30 -11.07
C TYR A 59 17.59 1.18 -10.54
N LEU A 60 18.17 2.27 -10.03
CA LEU A 60 19.50 2.26 -9.43
C LEU A 60 19.59 1.32 -8.22
N VAL A 61 18.56 1.30 -7.37
CA VAL A 61 18.49 0.41 -6.19
C VAL A 61 18.39 -1.05 -6.61
N VAL A 62 17.56 -1.37 -7.59
CA VAL A 62 17.35 -2.75 -8.07
C VAL A 62 18.63 -3.27 -8.74
N GLN A 63 19.27 -2.47 -9.58
CA GLN A 63 20.40 -2.92 -10.39
C GLN A 63 21.75 -2.89 -9.69
N PHE A 64 22.01 -1.86 -8.87
CA PHE A 64 23.32 -1.63 -8.25
C PHE A 64 23.30 -1.85 -6.72
N GLY A 65 22.13 -1.75 -6.10
CA GLY A 65 21.95 -1.86 -4.66
C GLY A 65 22.19 -0.55 -3.91
N LEU A 66 21.60 -0.47 -2.70
CA LEU A 66 21.63 0.72 -1.85
C LEU A 66 23.03 1.22 -1.46
N ASN A 67 24.00 0.31 -1.36
CA ASN A 67 25.35 0.64 -0.89
C ASN A 67 26.30 1.00 -2.03
N TYR A 68 25.81 1.11 -3.26
CA TYR A 68 26.63 1.47 -4.41
C TYR A 68 27.05 2.95 -4.34
N GLU A 69 28.33 3.22 -4.59
CA GLU A 69 28.91 4.57 -4.56
C GLU A 69 28.60 5.31 -5.86
N THR A 70 28.19 6.56 -5.75
CA THR A 70 27.77 7.41 -6.89
C THR A 70 28.94 8.15 -7.56
N GLY A 71 30.17 7.95 -7.07
CA GLY A 71 31.34 8.73 -7.49
C GLY A 71 31.37 10.18 -6.97
N SER A 72 30.28 10.67 -6.38
CA SER A 72 30.19 12.00 -5.77
C SER A 72 30.66 11.99 -4.32
N VAL A 73 31.24 13.11 -3.87
CA VAL A 73 31.71 13.30 -2.48
C VAL A 73 31.11 14.60 -1.93
N ILE A 74 30.41 14.51 -0.81
CA ILE A 74 29.84 15.66 -0.09
C ILE A 74 30.48 15.69 1.29
N GLU A 75 31.04 16.85 1.67
CA GLU A 75 31.71 17.04 2.97
C GLU A 75 32.81 16.00 3.27
N GLY A 76 33.47 15.49 2.23
CA GLY A 76 34.53 14.48 2.35
C GLY A 76 34.02 13.05 2.58
N GLN A 77 32.71 12.81 2.52
CA GLN A 77 32.11 11.47 2.56
C GLN A 77 31.62 11.05 1.16
N PRO A 78 31.86 9.79 0.72
CA PRO A 78 31.31 9.29 -0.52
C PRO A 78 29.79 9.20 -0.41
N VAL A 79 29.09 9.67 -1.44
CA VAL A 79 27.64 9.58 -1.53
C VAL A 79 27.26 8.23 -2.13
N ILE A 80 26.44 7.46 -1.41
CA ILE A 80 25.88 6.20 -1.92
C ILE A 80 24.43 6.37 -2.38
N VAL A 81 23.92 5.43 -3.18
CA VAL A 81 22.52 5.42 -3.67
C VAL A 81 21.51 5.55 -2.52
N LYS A 82 21.79 4.92 -1.38
CA LYS A 82 20.95 5.04 -0.17
C LYS A 82 20.79 6.49 0.30
N ASP A 83 21.81 7.34 0.17
CA ASP A 83 21.74 8.72 0.63
C ASP A 83 20.90 9.58 -0.31
N LEU A 84 21.02 9.35 -1.63
CA LEU A 84 20.12 9.95 -2.62
C LEU A 84 18.66 9.56 -2.36
N LEU A 85 18.43 8.28 -2.04
CA LEU A 85 17.09 7.78 -1.75
C LEU A 85 16.51 8.35 -0.44
N LYS A 86 17.35 8.61 0.57
CA LYS A 86 16.92 9.31 1.80
C LYS A 86 16.51 10.75 1.51
N ASP A 87 17.30 11.47 0.71
CA ASP A 87 16.96 12.85 0.30
C ASP A 87 15.62 12.89 -0.43
N LEU A 88 15.41 11.97 -1.38
CA LEU A 88 14.13 11.84 -2.08
C LEU A 88 12.98 11.53 -1.12
N TYR A 89 13.16 10.60 -0.17
CA TYR A 89 12.16 10.29 0.86
C TYR A 89 11.77 11.52 1.70
N GLU A 90 12.75 12.33 2.12
CA GLU A 90 12.51 13.54 2.92
C GLU A 90 11.77 14.62 2.12
N ARG A 91 12.15 14.82 0.86
CA ARG A 91 11.45 15.73 -0.07
C ARG A 91 10.03 15.26 -0.37
N ALA A 92 9.83 13.96 -0.62
CA ALA A 92 8.50 13.39 -0.83
C ALA A 92 7.58 13.57 0.40
N CYS A 93 8.15 13.47 1.61
CA CYS A 93 7.44 13.76 2.85
C CYS A 93 7.03 15.25 2.93
N HIS A 94 7.92 16.16 2.58
CA HIS A 94 7.65 17.60 2.56
C HIS A 94 6.52 17.95 1.58
N ASP A 95 6.55 17.37 0.39
CA ASP A 95 5.58 17.62 -0.68
C ASP A 95 4.28 16.81 -0.50
N LYS A 96 4.25 15.93 0.50
CA LYS A 96 3.12 15.03 0.82
C LYS A 96 2.75 14.12 -0.35
N ASN A 97 3.75 13.71 -1.14
CA ASN A 97 3.59 12.66 -2.14
C ASN A 97 3.66 11.30 -1.44
N TRP A 98 2.51 10.82 -0.96
CA TRP A 98 2.45 9.64 -0.10
C TRP A 98 2.79 8.34 -0.82
N ALA A 99 2.51 8.25 -2.13
CA ALA A 99 2.89 7.09 -2.93
C ALA A 99 4.42 6.96 -2.95
N LEU A 100 5.12 8.06 -3.24
CA LEU A 100 6.59 8.08 -3.25
C LEU A 100 7.19 7.89 -1.85
N VAL A 101 6.57 8.45 -0.81
CA VAL A 101 6.98 8.23 0.59
C VAL A 101 6.92 6.74 0.94
N ARG A 102 5.82 6.04 0.61
CA ARG A 102 5.68 4.60 0.87
C ARG A 102 6.70 3.78 0.10
N HIS A 103 6.87 4.10 -1.18
CA HIS A 103 7.79 3.41 -2.06
C HIS A 103 9.25 3.52 -1.58
N THR A 104 9.72 4.75 -1.38
CA THR A 104 11.09 5.03 -0.92
C THR A 104 11.32 4.53 0.51
N ALA A 105 10.31 4.57 1.39
CA ALA A 105 10.41 3.98 2.73
C ALA A 105 10.57 2.46 2.69
N GLY A 106 9.85 1.77 1.80
CA GLY A 106 9.94 0.33 1.60
C GLY A 106 11.34 -0.08 1.15
N MET A 107 11.85 0.57 0.10
CA MET A 107 13.22 0.36 -0.39
C MET A 107 14.29 0.66 0.68
N LEU A 108 14.13 1.71 1.47
CA LEU A 108 15.03 2.02 2.59
C LEU A 108 14.93 1.02 3.75
N GLY A 109 13.99 0.07 3.70
CA GLY A 109 13.74 -0.91 4.75
C GLY A 109 13.26 -0.28 6.05
N LYS A 110 12.56 0.86 5.95
CA LYS A 110 11.94 1.51 7.11
C LYS A 110 10.86 0.60 7.70
N ARG A 111 10.58 0.80 8.98
CA ARG A 111 9.58 0.05 9.74
C ARG A 111 8.59 1.04 10.32
N VAL A 112 7.31 0.71 10.23
CA VAL A 112 6.28 1.47 10.94
C VAL A 112 6.45 1.25 12.44
N GLU A 113 6.39 2.33 13.22
CA GLU A 113 6.47 2.28 14.67
C GLU A 113 5.38 1.36 15.25
N ASP A 114 5.69 0.70 16.37
CA ASP A 114 4.79 -0.22 17.06
C ASP A 114 4.27 -1.42 16.25
N LEU A 115 4.80 -1.72 15.05
CA LEU A 115 4.32 -2.83 14.22
C LEU A 115 4.23 -4.18 14.97
N ALA A 116 5.30 -4.55 15.70
CA ALA A 116 5.31 -5.80 16.47
C ALA A 116 4.25 -5.81 17.57
N LYS A 117 4.05 -4.68 18.24
CA LYS A 117 3.00 -4.52 19.24
C LYS A 117 1.61 -4.61 18.62
N ALA A 118 1.41 -3.97 17.46
CA ALA A 118 0.15 -4.00 16.73
C ALA A 118 -0.26 -5.43 16.32
N VAL A 119 0.67 -6.18 15.73
CA VAL A 119 0.43 -7.60 15.38
C VAL A 119 0.13 -8.42 16.63
N THR A 120 0.90 -8.22 17.72
CA THR A 120 0.65 -8.89 19.00
C THR A 120 -0.76 -8.60 19.52
N ASP A 121 -1.19 -7.33 19.47
CA ASP A 121 -2.51 -6.89 19.93
C ASP A 121 -3.67 -7.58 19.18
N LEU A 122 -3.48 -7.88 17.89
CA LEU A 122 -4.45 -8.63 17.08
C LEU A 122 -4.47 -10.11 17.47
N LEU A 123 -3.30 -10.74 17.57
CA LEU A 123 -3.17 -12.17 17.86
C LEU A 123 -3.72 -12.55 19.24
N VAL A 124 -3.41 -11.77 20.29
CA VAL A 124 -3.89 -12.07 21.66
C VAL A 124 -5.42 -11.97 21.79
N ARG A 125 -6.06 -11.19 20.91
CA ARG A 125 -7.53 -11.09 20.79
C ARG A 125 -8.13 -12.15 19.87
N GLN A 126 -7.39 -13.24 19.66
CA GLN A 126 -7.81 -14.43 18.92
C GLN A 126 -8.13 -14.12 17.44
N LYS A 127 -7.41 -13.16 16.84
CA LYS A 127 -7.47 -12.91 15.40
C LYS A 127 -6.33 -13.63 14.70
N GLN A 128 -6.61 -14.30 13.60
CA GLN A 128 -5.59 -14.77 12.66
C GLN A 128 -5.28 -13.62 11.70
N VAL A 129 -4.02 -13.34 11.43
CA VAL A 129 -3.61 -12.25 10.52
C VAL A 129 -2.85 -12.85 9.36
N THR A 130 -3.21 -12.46 8.14
CA THR A 130 -2.48 -12.84 6.92
C THR A 130 -2.02 -11.60 6.15
N VAL A 131 -0.87 -11.72 5.49
CA VAL A 131 -0.27 -10.69 4.63
C VAL A 131 0.09 -11.31 3.28
N GLY A 132 0.27 -10.48 2.24
CA GLY A 132 0.34 -10.95 0.85
C GLY A 132 -1.04 -11.16 0.26
N LEU A 133 -1.08 -11.64 -0.99
CA LEU A 133 -2.33 -11.86 -1.74
C LEU A 133 -2.55 -13.35 -2.02
N PRO A 134 -3.79 -13.85 -2.00
CA PRO A 134 -4.09 -15.21 -2.45
C PRO A 134 -4.12 -15.33 -3.98
N PRO A 135 -3.94 -16.54 -4.54
CA PRO A 135 -3.61 -17.80 -3.87
C PRO A 135 -2.10 -18.01 -3.66
N HIS A 136 -1.26 -17.17 -4.25
CA HIS A 136 0.19 -17.29 -4.21
C HIS A 136 0.77 -16.15 -3.36
N HIS A 137 1.61 -16.49 -2.36
CA HIS A 137 2.28 -15.56 -1.44
C HIS A 137 1.47 -15.05 -0.24
N GLU A 138 0.23 -15.48 -0.03
CA GLU A 138 -0.47 -15.23 1.23
C GLU A 138 0.17 -16.03 2.39
N VAL A 139 0.69 -15.32 3.38
CA VAL A 139 1.35 -15.88 4.57
C VAL A 139 0.53 -15.58 5.82
N THR A 140 0.27 -16.61 6.63
CA THR A 140 -0.38 -16.45 7.94
C THR A 140 0.66 -16.19 9.03
N ILE A 141 0.46 -15.13 9.82
CA ILE A 141 1.26 -14.84 11.01
C ILE A 141 0.67 -15.65 12.17
N THR A 142 1.37 -16.70 12.58
CA THR A 142 0.89 -17.69 13.56
C THR A 142 1.27 -17.37 15.00
N ALA A 143 2.23 -16.47 15.22
CA ALA A 143 2.71 -16.06 16.54
C ALA A 143 3.21 -14.61 16.51
N PRO A 144 3.30 -13.93 17.66
CA PRO A 144 3.97 -12.64 17.76
C PRO A 144 5.43 -12.75 17.30
N LEU A 145 5.84 -11.84 16.42
CA LEU A 145 7.20 -11.79 15.86
C LEU A 145 7.85 -10.44 16.15
N PRO A 146 9.20 -10.38 16.27
CA PRO A 146 9.93 -9.11 16.31
C PRO A 146 9.69 -8.25 15.06
N ALA A 147 9.82 -6.92 15.20
CA ALA A 147 9.56 -5.99 14.10
C ALA A 147 10.46 -6.22 12.87
N SER A 148 11.70 -6.68 13.07
CA SER A 148 12.61 -7.03 11.97
C SER A 148 12.12 -8.25 11.18
N GLU A 149 11.65 -9.28 11.88
CA GLU A 149 11.13 -10.50 11.24
C GLU A 149 9.79 -10.23 10.53
N LEU A 150 8.90 -9.44 11.14
CA LEU A 150 7.67 -8.99 10.48
C LEU A 150 7.94 -8.23 9.19
N ARG A 151 8.93 -7.32 9.20
CA ARG A 151 9.32 -6.58 7.99
C ARG A 151 9.78 -7.52 6.88
N VAL A 152 10.64 -8.49 7.20
CA VAL A 152 11.12 -9.48 6.21
C VAL A 152 9.95 -10.32 5.71
N LEU A 153 9.09 -10.82 6.60
CA LEU A 153 7.94 -11.63 6.23
C LEU A 153 6.98 -10.89 5.30
N ILE A 154 6.66 -9.62 5.61
CA ILE A 154 5.77 -8.80 4.79
C ILE A 154 6.43 -8.51 3.43
N HIS A 155 7.69 -8.08 3.42
CA HIS A 155 8.40 -7.80 2.18
C HIS A 155 8.48 -9.05 1.27
N THR A 156 8.81 -10.22 1.82
CA THR A 156 8.82 -11.48 1.06
C THR A 156 7.43 -11.88 0.54
N ALA A 157 6.35 -11.57 1.27
CA ALA A 157 4.99 -11.86 0.83
C ALA A 157 4.52 -11.00 -0.36
N TYR A 158 5.13 -9.83 -0.56
CA TYR A 158 4.83 -8.92 -1.68
C TYR A 158 5.92 -8.86 -2.75
N GLY A 159 7.09 -9.46 -2.51
CA GLY A 159 8.18 -9.54 -3.48
C GLY A 159 8.78 -8.15 -3.77
N ALA A 160 8.67 -7.71 -5.03
CA ALA A 160 9.19 -6.41 -5.49
C ALA A 160 8.27 -5.21 -5.16
N ASP A 161 7.04 -5.45 -4.69
CA ASP A 161 6.11 -4.37 -4.38
C ASP A 161 6.34 -3.78 -2.98
N GLU A 162 7.33 -2.89 -2.91
CA GLU A 162 7.74 -2.19 -1.68
C GLU A 162 6.65 -1.25 -1.15
N SER A 163 5.85 -0.67 -2.05
CA SER A 163 4.78 0.27 -1.71
C SER A 163 3.66 -0.42 -0.96
N THR A 164 3.18 -1.56 -1.47
CA THR A 164 2.14 -2.35 -0.82
C THR A 164 2.64 -3.04 0.44
N ALA A 165 3.92 -3.45 0.48
CA ALA A 165 4.55 -3.95 1.70
C ALA A 165 4.56 -2.88 2.82
N MET A 166 4.90 -1.62 2.50
CA MET A 166 4.84 -0.51 3.45
C MET A 166 3.39 -0.23 3.89
N LEU A 167 2.46 -0.16 2.94
CA LEU A 167 1.04 0.02 3.24
C LEU A 167 0.49 -1.06 4.17
N THR A 168 0.88 -2.33 3.96
CA THR A 168 0.49 -3.45 4.83
C THR A 168 0.93 -3.23 6.27
N GLN A 169 2.13 -2.70 6.49
CA GLN A 169 2.61 -2.36 7.84
C GLN A 169 1.73 -1.26 8.48
N GLU A 170 1.37 -0.21 7.73
CA GLU A 170 0.47 0.86 8.22
C GLU A 170 -0.90 0.30 8.61
N LEU A 171 -1.52 -0.51 7.73
CA LEU A 171 -2.84 -1.06 7.97
C LEU A 171 -2.88 -1.98 9.19
N LEU A 172 -1.84 -2.78 9.43
CA LEU A 172 -1.73 -3.60 10.64
C LEU A 172 -1.78 -2.74 11.92
N VAL A 173 -1.10 -1.59 11.93
CA VAL A 173 -1.12 -0.65 13.06
C VAL A 173 -2.51 -0.04 13.22
N TYR A 174 -3.19 0.35 12.15
CA TYR A 174 -4.55 0.88 12.23
C TYR A 174 -5.57 -0.17 12.67
N LEU A 175 -5.50 -1.39 12.16
CA LEU A 175 -6.35 -2.51 12.59
C LEU A 175 -6.15 -2.79 14.09
N ALA A 176 -4.91 -2.80 14.56
CA ALA A 176 -4.61 -2.95 15.99
C ALA A 176 -5.08 -1.77 16.84
N MET A 177 -5.13 -0.56 16.28
CA MET A 177 -5.77 0.58 16.94
C MET A 177 -7.28 0.35 17.06
N PHE A 178 -7.95 -0.02 15.97
CA PHE A 178 -9.40 -0.23 15.96
C PHE A 178 -9.84 -1.38 16.85
N ILE A 179 -9.13 -2.51 16.90
CA ILE A 179 -9.53 -3.62 17.77
C ILE A 179 -9.43 -3.26 19.27
N ARG A 180 -8.60 -2.26 19.62
CA ARG A 180 -8.48 -1.75 20.99
C ARG A 180 -9.58 -0.75 21.33
N THR A 181 -9.92 0.13 20.39
CA THR A 181 -10.85 1.26 20.64
C THR A 181 -12.30 0.92 20.29
N GLU A 182 -12.53 0.09 19.28
CA GLU A 182 -13.84 -0.29 18.76
C GLU A 182 -13.91 -1.81 18.46
N PRO A 183 -13.82 -2.70 19.48
CA PRO A 183 -13.75 -4.15 19.28
C PRO A 183 -14.94 -4.74 18.52
N SER A 184 -16.10 -4.07 18.55
CA SER A 184 -17.32 -4.48 17.85
C SER A 184 -17.15 -4.55 16.33
N LEU A 185 -16.20 -3.80 15.75
CA LEU A 185 -15.87 -3.88 14.32
C LEU A 185 -15.36 -5.28 13.91
N PHE A 186 -14.92 -6.09 14.88
CA PHE A 186 -14.27 -7.37 14.63
C PHE A 186 -15.08 -8.57 15.13
N HIS A 187 -16.33 -8.39 15.57
CA HIS A 187 -17.08 -9.43 16.28
C HIS A 187 -17.25 -10.73 15.46
N GLU A 188 -17.50 -10.60 14.15
CA GLU A 188 -17.73 -11.74 13.25
C GLU A 188 -16.48 -12.12 12.41
N MET A 189 -15.36 -11.43 12.61
CA MET A 189 -14.15 -11.61 11.82
C MET A 189 -13.08 -12.36 12.60
N LEU A 190 -12.89 -13.65 12.35
CA LEU A 190 -11.85 -14.46 13.01
C LEU A 190 -10.48 -14.29 12.37
N ARG A 191 -10.45 -14.08 11.06
CA ARG A 191 -9.24 -13.91 10.27
C ARG A 191 -9.26 -12.55 9.58
N LEU A 192 -8.11 -11.89 9.55
CA LEU A 192 -7.88 -10.59 8.95
C LEU A 192 -6.90 -10.77 7.80
N ARG A 193 -7.44 -10.81 6.57
CA ARG A 193 -6.64 -11.00 5.36
C ARG A 193 -6.26 -9.64 4.80
N VAL A 194 -5.11 -9.10 5.22
CA VAL A 194 -4.76 -7.68 4.98
C VAL A 194 -4.63 -7.39 3.48
N GLY A 195 -4.07 -8.32 2.69
CA GLY A 195 -4.03 -8.15 1.23
C GLY A 195 -5.41 -8.03 0.59
N LEU A 196 -6.38 -8.82 1.04
CA LEU A 196 -7.76 -8.72 0.55
C LEU A 196 -8.46 -7.45 1.02
N ILE A 197 -8.16 -6.99 2.24
CA ILE A 197 -8.63 -5.69 2.73
C ILE A 197 -8.14 -4.57 1.80
N ILE A 198 -6.86 -4.57 1.40
CA ILE A 198 -6.30 -3.61 0.45
C ILE A 198 -7.05 -3.65 -0.89
N GLN A 199 -7.32 -4.84 -1.44
CA GLN A 199 -8.08 -4.99 -2.68
C GLN A 199 -9.50 -4.41 -2.58
N VAL A 200 -10.17 -4.65 -1.46
CA VAL A 200 -11.51 -4.09 -1.21
C VAL A 200 -11.43 -2.56 -1.07
N MET A 201 -10.40 -2.03 -0.41
CA MET A 201 -10.17 -0.59 -0.32
C MET A 201 -9.95 0.05 -1.69
N ALA A 202 -9.10 -0.55 -2.54
CA ALA A 202 -8.87 -0.09 -3.91
C ALA A 202 -10.15 -0.13 -4.75
N SER A 203 -10.90 -1.22 -4.67
CA SER A 203 -12.16 -1.40 -5.41
C SER A 203 -13.23 -0.39 -4.99
N GLU A 204 -13.34 -0.14 -3.68
CA GLU A 204 -14.29 0.85 -3.15
C GLU A 204 -13.88 2.27 -3.52
N LEU A 205 -12.57 2.55 -3.55
CA LEU A 205 -12.04 3.82 -4.04
C LEU A 205 -12.40 4.00 -5.53
N ALA A 206 -12.08 3.02 -6.39
CA ALA A 206 -12.38 3.03 -7.83
C ALA A 206 -13.85 3.35 -8.11
N ARG A 207 -14.75 2.68 -7.39
CA ARG A 207 -16.21 2.90 -7.47
C ARG A 207 -16.61 4.33 -7.09
N THR A 208 -15.93 4.90 -6.09
CA THR A 208 -16.22 6.23 -5.56
C THR A 208 -15.76 7.34 -6.51
N ILE A 209 -14.55 7.22 -7.06
CA ILE A 209 -13.98 8.23 -7.98
C ILE A 209 -14.26 7.96 -9.46
N LYS A 210 -14.98 6.87 -9.79
CA LYS A 210 -15.33 6.44 -11.15
C LYS A 210 -14.12 6.33 -12.08
N CYS A 211 -13.02 5.78 -11.57
CA CYS A 211 -11.82 5.49 -12.35
C CYS A 211 -11.70 3.99 -12.66
N GLU A 212 -10.79 3.65 -13.56
CA GLU A 212 -10.38 2.27 -13.80
C GLU A 212 -9.58 1.72 -12.59
N ALA A 213 -9.47 0.39 -12.50
CA ALA A 213 -9.00 -0.29 -11.29
C ALA A 213 -7.49 -0.12 -11.04
N ASP A 214 -6.71 0.01 -12.11
CA ASP A 214 -5.28 0.34 -12.14
C ASP A 214 -5.03 1.72 -11.51
N ILE A 215 -5.73 2.75 -11.98
CA ILE A 215 -5.63 4.13 -11.47
C ILE A 215 -6.06 4.21 -10.01
N ALA A 216 -6.99 3.34 -9.57
CA ALA A 216 -7.44 3.31 -8.19
C ALA A 216 -6.35 2.87 -7.19
N SER A 217 -5.42 2.02 -7.63
CA SER A 217 -4.34 1.53 -6.77
C SER A 217 -3.30 2.63 -6.52
N ASP A 218 -2.97 3.41 -7.54
CA ASP A 218 -2.10 4.59 -7.41
C ASP A 218 -2.73 5.64 -6.49
N HIS A 219 -4.03 5.91 -6.68
CA HIS A 219 -4.76 6.81 -5.79
C HIS A 219 -4.80 6.30 -4.35
N LEU A 220 -4.97 4.99 -4.15
CA LEU A 220 -4.93 4.39 -2.82
C LEU A 220 -3.55 4.58 -2.17
N LEU A 221 -2.47 4.28 -2.90
CA LEU A 221 -1.09 4.47 -2.45
C LEU A 221 -0.73 5.92 -2.21
N ASN A 222 -1.46 6.87 -2.80
CA ASN A 222 -1.25 8.31 -2.57
C ASN A 222 -2.17 8.92 -1.50
N LEU A 223 -3.04 8.15 -0.84
CA LEU A 223 -3.81 8.68 0.28
C LEU A 223 -2.91 9.01 1.47
N SER A 224 -3.18 10.14 2.13
CA SER A 224 -2.50 10.48 3.39
C SER A 224 -2.78 9.44 4.48
N PRO A 225 -1.95 9.35 5.54
CA PRO A 225 -2.19 8.45 6.67
C PRO A 225 -3.59 8.59 7.29
N PHE A 226 -4.12 9.82 7.33
CA PHE A 226 -5.46 10.09 7.85
C PHE A 226 -6.56 9.56 6.94
N GLU A 227 -6.46 9.80 5.63
CA GLU A 227 -7.43 9.33 4.63
C GLU A 227 -7.42 7.80 4.54
N MET A 228 -6.23 7.20 4.52
CA MET A 228 -6.03 5.75 4.53
C MET A 228 -6.73 5.10 5.74
N LYS A 229 -6.50 5.65 6.94
CA LYS A 229 -7.13 5.17 8.18
C LYS A 229 -8.65 5.29 8.12
N ASN A 230 -9.19 6.38 7.58
CA ASN A 230 -10.63 6.60 7.47
C ASN A 230 -11.27 5.64 6.46
N LEU A 231 -10.62 5.41 5.31
CA LEU A 231 -11.07 4.43 4.34
C LEU A 231 -11.07 3.02 4.94
N LEU A 232 -10.01 2.64 5.66
CA LEU A 232 -9.96 1.35 6.34
C LEU A 232 -11.09 1.21 7.37
N HIS A 233 -11.30 2.22 8.23
CA HIS A 233 -12.39 2.20 9.22
C HIS A 233 -13.75 2.02 8.56
N HIS A 234 -13.96 2.69 7.43
CA HIS A 234 -15.17 2.59 6.64
C HIS A 234 -15.40 1.16 6.12
N ILE A 235 -14.39 0.56 5.49
CA ILE A 235 -14.45 -0.83 5.00
C ILE A 235 -14.77 -1.79 6.16
N MET A 236 -14.09 -1.63 7.30
CA MET A 236 -14.32 -2.46 8.49
C MET A 236 -15.70 -2.21 9.13
N SER A 237 -16.27 -1.03 8.98
CA SER A 237 -17.58 -0.66 9.53
C SER A 237 -18.77 -1.13 8.68
N GLY A 238 -18.56 -1.42 7.40
CA GLY A 238 -19.64 -1.80 6.46
C GLY A 238 -20.72 -0.72 6.25
N LYS A 239 -20.41 0.56 6.49
CA LYS A 239 -21.32 1.71 6.28
C LYS A 239 -21.14 2.27 4.86
N GLU A 240 -22.08 3.06 4.30
CA GLU A 240 -21.95 3.69 2.96
C GLU A 240 -21.17 5.02 2.95
N PHE A 241 -20.53 5.36 1.82
CA PHE A 241 -19.88 6.66 1.54
C PHE A 241 -20.89 7.71 1.04
N ASN A 242 -20.68 8.98 1.41
CA ASN A 242 -21.10 10.15 0.64
C ASN A 242 -19.96 11.19 0.67
N ILE A 243 -19.36 11.51 -0.47
CA ILE A 243 -18.27 12.51 -0.59
C ILE A 243 -18.61 13.53 -1.68
N GLY A 244 -18.38 14.81 -1.35
CA GLY A 244 -18.45 15.92 -2.30
C GLY A 244 -17.06 16.30 -2.83
N SER A 245 -16.99 16.67 -4.11
CA SER A 245 -15.78 17.20 -4.74
C SER A 245 -15.53 18.65 -4.29
N ALA A 246 -14.30 18.95 -3.84
CA ALA A 246 -13.82 20.33 -3.78
C ALA A 246 -13.20 20.71 -5.14
N ARG A 247 -13.36 21.99 -5.53
CA ARG A 247 -12.93 22.57 -6.82
C ARG A 247 -11.43 22.48 -7.16
N SER A 248 -10.61 21.80 -6.35
CA SER A 248 -9.15 21.78 -6.44
C SER A 248 -8.53 20.38 -6.64
N GLY A 249 -9.32 19.37 -7.01
CA GLY A 249 -8.79 18.01 -7.24
C GLY A 249 -8.49 17.20 -5.97
N THR A 250 -8.65 17.80 -4.79
CA THR A 250 -8.55 17.10 -3.50
C THR A 250 -9.92 16.53 -3.10
N PHE A 251 -10.00 15.21 -2.90
CA PHE A 251 -11.19 14.54 -2.39
C PHE A 251 -11.13 14.52 -0.86
N PHE A 252 -12.19 14.98 -0.18
CA PHE A 252 -12.23 14.95 1.28
C PHE A 252 -13.26 13.94 1.78
N ILE A 253 -12.81 12.99 2.60
CA ILE A 253 -13.68 12.00 3.24
C ILE A 253 -14.36 12.64 4.46
N SER A 254 -15.70 12.76 4.43
CA SER A 254 -16.48 13.22 5.58
C SER A 254 -17.49 12.17 6.02
N SER A 255 -17.35 11.66 7.25
CA SER A 255 -18.30 10.75 7.87
C SER A 255 -19.50 11.55 8.41
N LYS A 256 -20.68 11.46 7.78
CA LYS A 256 -21.93 11.86 8.44
C LYS A 256 -22.53 10.67 9.18
N SER A 257 -22.73 10.81 10.49
CA SER A 257 -23.59 9.95 11.28
C SER A 257 -25.05 10.16 10.88
N THR A 258 -25.52 9.46 9.85
CA THR A 258 -26.95 9.39 9.54
C THR A 258 -27.55 8.09 10.06
N LYS A 259 -28.66 8.25 10.78
CA LYS A 259 -29.45 7.19 11.41
C LYS A 259 -29.76 6.05 10.43
N LEU A 260 -29.61 4.82 10.94
CA LEU A 260 -30.13 3.54 10.44
C LEU A 260 -31.00 3.63 9.16
N SER A 261 -30.48 3.19 8.03
CA SER A 261 -31.22 2.25 7.16
C SER A 261 -30.33 1.63 6.07
N LYS A 262 -30.54 0.33 5.87
CA LYS A 262 -30.16 -0.55 4.75
C LYS A 262 -28.74 -1.11 4.72
N SER A 263 -28.68 -2.38 5.15
CA SER A 263 -27.59 -3.36 4.97
C SER A 263 -27.14 -3.45 3.51
N TYR A 264 -25.83 -3.33 3.30
CA TYR A 264 -25.15 -3.92 2.14
C TYR A 264 -24.98 -5.41 2.38
N PRO A 265 -24.82 -6.21 1.31
CA PRO A 265 -24.69 -7.63 1.47
C PRO A 265 -23.43 -7.90 2.29
N VAL A 266 -23.60 -8.80 3.25
CA VAL A 266 -22.57 -9.50 4.03
C VAL A 266 -21.40 -10.02 3.16
N SER A 267 -21.48 -9.97 1.82
CA SER A 267 -20.49 -10.46 0.87
C SER A 267 -19.12 -9.78 0.93
N ALA A 268 -19.01 -8.45 1.08
CA ALA A 268 -17.68 -7.79 1.06
C ALA A 268 -16.82 -8.16 2.29
N LEU A 269 -17.47 -8.29 3.46
CA LEU A 269 -16.83 -8.74 4.70
C LEU A 269 -16.52 -10.25 4.68
N VAL A 270 -17.32 -11.05 3.97
CA VAL A 270 -17.06 -12.50 3.77
C VAL A 270 -15.80 -12.75 2.96
N TYR A 271 -15.41 -11.84 2.07
CA TYR A 271 -14.18 -12.01 1.28
C TYR A 271 -12.89 -11.66 2.05
N ILE A 272 -12.95 -10.82 3.08
CA ILE A 272 -11.76 -10.41 3.87
C ILE A 272 -11.48 -11.32 5.09
N THR A 273 -12.41 -12.23 5.40
CA THR A 273 -12.24 -13.30 6.41
C THR A 273 -11.70 -14.59 5.81
#